data_AF-G1MGJ3-F1
#
_entry.id   AF-G1MGJ3-F1
#
_cell.length_a   1.000
_cell.length_b   1.000
_cell.length_c   1.000
_cell.angle_alpha   90.00
_cell.angle_beta   90.00
_cell.angle_gamma   90.00
#
_symmetry.space_group_name_H-M   'P 1'
#
loop_
_entity.id
_entity.type
_entity.pdbx_description
1 polymer ?
#
loop_
_entity_poly.entity_id
_entity_poly.type
_entity_poly.pdbx_seq_one_letter_code
_entity_poly.pdbx_strand_id
1 'polypeptide(L)'
;MAAPLCCWVLRPRVLSWSRELPCSWRALHTSAVCAKNRAARVRVGKGDKPVTYEEAHAPHYIAHRKGWLSLHTGNLDGEDHAAERTVEDVFLRKFMLGTFPGCLADQLILKRRANQLEICALVLRQLPAHKFYFLVGYSETLLSHFYKCPVRLHLQTVPSKVVYKYI
;
A
#
# COMPACT_ATOMS: atom_id res chain seq x y z
N MET A 1 60.86 53.08 42.49
CA MET A 1 59.95 53.43 43.61
C MET A 1 58.63 52.69 43.40
N ALA A 2 58.09 52.13 44.48
CA ALA A 2 56.76 51.52 44.63
C ALA A 2 56.45 50.19 43.88
N ALA A 3 56.65 49.06 44.57
CA ALA A 3 55.57 48.08 44.78
C ALA A 3 54.73 48.60 45.98
N PRO A 4 53.45 48.24 46.23
CA PRO A 4 52.85 46.89 46.17
C PRO A 4 51.37 46.92 45.66
N LEU A 5 50.61 45.84 45.50
CA LEU A 5 49.88 45.15 46.58
C LEU A 5 49.23 43.86 46.05
N CYS A 6 49.39 42.84 46.86
CA CYS A 6 48.80 41.52 46.80
C CYS A 6 47.30 41.58 47.08
N CYS A 7 46.47 40.87 46.31
CA CYS A 7 45.11 40.53 46.72
C CYS A 7 44.85 39.04 46.42
N TRP A 8 44.63 38.31 47.50
CA TRP A 8 44.33 36.89 47.56
C TRP A 8 42.89 36.62 47.16
N VAL A 9 42.61 35.71 46.21
CA VAL A 9 41.36 34.92 46.21
C VAL A 9 41.59 33.54 45.54
N LEU A 10 41.69 32.51 46.39
CA LEU A 10 41.18 31.13 46.27
C LEU A 10 41.24 30.39 44.91
N ARG A 11 42.15 29.42 44.83
CA ARG A 11 41.91 28.10 44.17
C ARG A 11 41.75 27.05 45.28
N PRO A 12 41.27 25.81 45.03
CA PRO A 12 40.42 25.28 43.95
C PRO A 12 39.26 24.40 44.50
N ARG A 13 38.28 24.04 43.66
CA ARG A 13 37.66 22.69 43.59
C ARG A 13 36.46 22.76 42.63
N VAL A 14 36.73 22.58 41.34
CA VAL A 14 35.66 22.16 40.42
C VAL A 14 35.72 20.64 40.39
N LEU A 15 34.72 20.04 41.03
CA LEU A 15 34.45 18.62 41.01
C LEU A 15 34.35 18.13 39.56
N SER A 16 35.07 17.06 39.25
CA SER A 16 34.94 16.30 38.01
C SER A 16 33.52 15.75 37.91
N TRP A 17 32.65 16.45 37.20
CA TRP A 17 31.40 15.89 36.71
C TRP A 17 31.64 15.34 35.32
N SER A 18 31.99 14.06 35.25
CA SER A 18 31.85 13.26 34.04
C SER A 18 30.37 13.23 33.67
N ARG A 19 29.95 14.14 32.78
CA ARG A 19 28.78 13.92 31.94
C ARG A 19 29.30 13.34 30.65
N GLU A 20 29.29 12.02 30.57
CA GLU A 20 29.27 11.32 29.30
C GLU A 20 28.08 11.87 28.51
N LEU A 21 28.36 12.78 27.60
CA LEU A 21 27.44 13.10 26.53
C LEU A 21 27.38 11.84 25.67
N PRO A 22 26.22 11.20 25.45
CA PRO A 22 26.13 10.22 24.39
C PRO A 22 26.46 10.98 23.12
N CYS A 23 27.65 10.71 22.57
CA CYS A 23 28.04 11.16 21.25
C CYS A 23 26.96 10.65 20.30
N SER A 24 26.00 11.52 20.00
CA SER A 24 25.12 11.39 18.87
C SER A 24 26.05 11.35 17.67
N TRP A 25 26.35 10.13 17.21
CA TRP A 25 26.94 9.90 15.91
C TRP A 25 25.93 10.40 14.88
N ARG A 26 25.95 11.73 14.66
CA ARG A 26 25.31 12.35 13.51
C ARG A 26 26.07 11.83 12.32
N ALA A 27 25.53 10.80 11.67
CA ALA A 27 25.93 10.42 10.33
C ALA A 27 25.63 11.62 9.41
N LEU A 28 26.59 12.54 9.30
CA LEU A 28 26.58 13.60 8.31
C LEU A 28 26.75 12.91 6.96
N HIS A 29 25.64 12.60 6.30
CA HIS A 29 25.65 12.23 4.90
C HIS A 29 26.07 13.46 4.10
N THR A 30 27.32 13.46 3.60
CA THR A 30 27.89 14.53 2.76
C THR A 30 27.42 14.48 1.30
N SER A 31 26.60 13.49 0.94
CA SER A 31 25.94 13.41 -0.37
C SER A 31 24.48 13.84 -0.24
N ALA A 32 23.98 14.55 -1.25
CA ALA A 32 22.56 14.89 -1.34
C ALA A 32 21.71 13.60 -1.32
N VAL A 33 20.70 13.55 -0.44
CA VAL A 33 19.70 12.46 -0.45
C VAL A 33 19.02 12.49 -1.81
N CYS A 34 19.40 11.57 -2.69
CA CYS A 34 18.73 11.41 -3.97
C CYS A 34 17.28 10.99 -3.71
N ALA A 35 16.35 11.94 -3.82
CA ALA A 35 14.91 11.72 -3.69
C ALA A 35 14.38 10.93 -4.90
N LYS A 36 14.71 9.64 -4.96
CA LYS A 36 14.23 8.74 -6.01
C LYS A 36 12.75 8.44 -5.79
N ASN A 37 11.94 8.51 -6.85
CA ASN A 37 10.52 8.17 -6.80
C ASN A 37 10.31 6.70 -6.42
N ARG A 38 9.53 6.45 -5.35
CA ARG A 38 9.27 5.10 -4.79
C ARG A 38 7.82 4.62 -4.93
N ALA A 39 6.88 5.51 -5.25
CA ALA A 39 5.46 5.20 -5.30
C ALA A 39 5.13 4.09 -6.33
N ALA A 40 4.48 3.01 -5.86
CA ALA A 40 4.08 1.83 -6.63
C ALA A 40 5.14 1.30 -7.61
N ARG A 41 6.41 1.25 -7.17
CA ARG A 41 7.52 0.68 -7.93
C ARG A 41 8.09 -0.53 -7.20
N VAL A 42 8.15 -1.66 -7.90
CA VAL A 42 8.90 -2.83 -7.43
C VAL A 42 10.38 -2.57 -7.69
N ARG A 43 11.21 -2.63 -6.64
CA ARG A 43 12.67 -2.45 -6.76
C ARG A 43 13.31 -3.65 -7.44
N VAL A 44 14.31 -3.35 -8.27
CA VAL A 44 15.16 -4.35 -8.93
C VAL A 44 15.94 -5.15 -7.90
N GLY A 45 15.94 -6.47 -8.07
CA GLY A 45 16.67 -7.44 -7.26
C GLY A 45 17.73 -8.15 -8.10
N LYS A 46 17.90 -9.46 -7.85
CA LYS A 46 18.84 -10.32 -8.57
C LYS A 46 18.29 -10.85 -9.91
N GLY A 47 17.01 -10.63 -10.19
CA GLY A 47 16.30 -11.25 -11.31
C GLY A 47 15.53 -12.52 -10.93
N ASP A 48 15.39 -12.83 -9.65
CA ASP A 48 14.66 -14.01 -9.16
C ASP A 48 13.22 -13.68 -8.73
N LYS A 49 12.86 -12.39 -8.65
CA LYS A 49 11.55 -11.98 -8.11
C LYS A 49 10.48 -11.99 -9.19
N PRO A 50 9.47 -12.87 -9.13
CA PRO A 50 8.36 -12.84 -10.08
C PRO A 50 7.46 -11.64 -9.82
N VAL A 51 7.08 -10.92 -10.87
CA VAL A 51 6.21 -9.74 -10.79
C VAL A 51 5.08 -9.86 -11.81
N THR A 52 3.87 -9.48 -11.41
CA THR A 52 2.70 -9.48 -12.29
C THR A 52 2.69 -8.25 -13.18
N TYR A 53 1.88 -8.26 -14.24
CA TYR A 53 1.77 -7.13 -15.15
C TYR A 53 1.39 -5.84 -14.42
N GLU A 54 0.41 -5.94 -13.51
CA GLU A 54 -0.07 -4.81 -12.71
C GLU A 54 1.02 -4.26 -11.78
N GLU A 55 1.82 -5.12 -11.14
CA GLU A 55 2.89 -4.70 -10.22
C GLU A 55 4.15 -4.19 -10.97
N ALA A 56 4.36 -4.63 -12.22
CA ALA A 56 5.57 -4.37 -12.99
C ALA A 56 5.67 -2.95 -13.59
N HIS A 57 4.55 -2.24 -13.71
CA HIS A 57 4.47 -0.91 -14.31
C HIS A 57 4.28 0.17 -13.26
N ALA A 58 5.08 1.24 -13.38
CA ALA A 58 5.00 2.40 -12.50
C ALA A 58 3.74 3.27 -12.76
N PRO A 59 3.36 4.16 -11.83
CA PRO A 59 2.12 4.95 -11.92
C PRO A 59 1.95 5.80 -13.18
N HIS A 60 3.04 6.31 -13.76
CA HIS A 60 2.98 7.13 -14.98
C HIS A 60 2.61 6.34 -16.25
N TYR A 61 2.45 5.01 -16.16
CA TYR A 61 1.94 4.19 -17.26
C TYR A 61 0.43 3.90 -17.16
N ILE A 62 -0.27 4.44 -16.16
CA ILE A 62 -1.73 4.42 -16.11
C ILE A 62 -2.25 5.20 -17.34
N ALA A 63 -3.27 4.66 -18.00
CA ALA A 63 -3.83 5.10 -19.28
C ALA A 63 -2.92 4.93 -20.53
N HIS A 64 -1.68 4.45 -20.39
CA HIS A 64 -0.79 4.14 -21.53
C HIS A 64 -0.60 2.64 -21.75
N ARG A 65 -0.24 1.93 -20.69
CA ARG A 65 -0.04 0.47 -20.69
C ARG A 65 -1.06 -0.21 -19.78
N LYS A 66 -1.38 0.44 -18.67
CA LYS A 66 -2.32 -0.05 -17.67
C LYS A 66 -3.64 0.69 -17.72
N GLY A 67 -4.73 -0.04 -17.47
CA GLY A 67 -6.04 0.54 -17.21
C GLY A 67 -6.26 0.89 -15.73
N TRP A 68 -7.53 1.08 -15.36
CA TRP A 68 -7.96 1.32 -14.00
C TRP A 68 -8.57 0.07 -13.37
N LEU A 69 -8.33 -0.12 -12.07
CA LEU A 69 -8.85 -1.25 -11.29
C LEU A 69 -10.24 -0.98 -10.71
N SER A 70 -10.73 0.25 -10.79
CA SER A 70 -12.10 0.62 -10.43
C SER A 70 -12.64 1.55 -11.50
N LEU A 71 -13.85 1.27 -11.96
CA LEU A 71 -14.57 2.06 -12.95
C LEU A 71 -15.90 2.51 -12.35
N HIS A 72 -16.05 3.82 -12.19
CA HIS A 72 -17.26 4.51 -11.72
C HIS A 72 -17.34 5.92 -12.32
N THR A 73 -18.51 6.56 -12.27
CA THR A 73 -18.74 7.88 -12.87
C THR A 73 -18.27 9.05 -12.00
N GLY A 74 -18.19 8.90 -10.67
CA GLY A 74 -17.91 10.02 -9.76
C GLY A 74 -16.61 10.82 -9.95
N ASN A 75 -15.65 10.37 -10.77
CA ASN A 75 -14.44 11.15 -11.07
C ASN A 75 -14.54 11.92 -12.41
N LEU A 76 -15.68 11.88 -13.08
CA LEU A 76 -15.91 12.68 -14.28
C LEU A 76 -16.22 14.13 -13.89
N ASP A 77 -16.03 15.03 -14.84
CA ASP A 77 -16.30 16.45 -14.63
C ASP A 77 -17.80 16.69 -14.40
N GLY A 78 -18.12 17.41 -13.32
CA GLY A 78 -19.50 17.69 -12.92
C GLY A 78 -20.26 16.55 -12.23
N GLU A 79 -19.62 15.41 -11.94
CA GLU A 79 -20.23 14.30 -11.22
C GLU A 79 -19.98 14.36 -9.70
N ASP A 80 -20.91 13.81 -8.93
CA ASP A 80 -20.86 13.78 -7.47
C ASP A 80 -20.47 12.40 -6.90
N HIS A 81 -20.41 12.31 -5.56
CA HIS A 81 -20.24 11.06 -4.78
C HIS A 81 -18.91 10.31 -4.97
N ALA A 82 -17.86 10.92 -5.52
CA ALA A 82 -16.53 10.32 -5.65
C ALA A 82 -15.98 9.76 -4.31
N ALA A 83 -16.17 10.50 -3.23
CA ALA A 83 -15.68 10.15 -1.90
C ALA A 83 -16.34 8.87 -1.36
N GLU A 84 -17.65 8.71 -1.53
CA GLU A 84 -18.37 7.50 -1.10
C GLU A 84 -17.86 6.28 -1.87
N ARG A 85 -17.72 6.40 -3.20
CA ARG A 85 -17.25 5.29 -4.05
C ARG A 85 -15.83 4.86 -3.74
N THR A 86 -14.96 5.80 -3.38
CA THR A 86 -13.59 5.46 -2.96
C THR A 86 -13.56 4.74 -1.61
N VAL A 87 -14.40 5.12 -0.65
CA VAL A 87 -14.53 4.40 0.63
C VAL A 87 -15.02 2.97 0.42
N GLU A 88 -16.04 2.80 -0.42
CA GLU A 88 -16.55 1.48 -0.82
C GLU A 88 -15.45 0.61 -1.45
N ASP A 89 -14.67 1.17 -2.39
CA ASP A 89 -13.60 0.43 -3.07
C ASP A 89 -12.53 -0.06 -2.10
N VAL A 90 -12.12 0.79 -1.15
CA VAL A 90 -11.12 0.44 -0.14
C VAL A 90 -11.67 -0.65 0.79
N PHE A 91 -12.95 -0.56 1.18
CA PHE A 91 -13.60 -1.59 1.99
C PHE A 91 -13.66 -2.92 1.23
N LEU A 92 -14.16 -2.94 0.00
CA LEU A 92 -14.31 -4.14 -0.81
C LEU A 92 -12.97 -4.85 -1.02
N ARG A 93 -11.89 -4.09 -1.25
CA ARG A 93 -10.54 -4.66 -1.40
C ARG A 93 -10.08 -5.36 -0.13
N LYS A 94 -10.31 -4.77 1.04
CA LYS A 94 -9.96 -5.39 2.34
C LYS A 94 -10.86 -6.58 2.67
N PHE A 95 -12.17 -6.44 2.43
CA PHE A 95 -13.15 -7.49 2.67
C PHE A 95 -12.83 -8.75 1.85
N MET A 96 -12.57 -8.58 0.55
CA MET A 96 -12.23 -9.69 -0.35
C MET A 96 -10.88 -10.32 -0.01
N LEU A 97 -9.88 -9.52 0.38
CA LEU A 97 -8.59 -10.04 0.84
C LEU A 97 -8.73 -10.89 2.11
N GLY A 98 -9.64 -10.51 3.02
CA GLY A 98 -9.94 -11.29 4.23
C GLY A 98 -10.83 -12.51 3.98
N THR A 99 -11.78 -12.41 3.07
CA THR A 99 -12.76 -13.49 2.76
C THR A 99 -12.13 -14.61 1.94
N PHE A 100 -11.16 -14.28 1.08
CA PHE A 100 -10.43 -15.22 0.23
C PHE A 100 -8.93 -15.28 0.62
N PRO A 101 -8.60 -15.79 1.82
CA PRO A 101 -7.24 -15.78 2.34
C PRO A 101 -6.32 -16.65 1.47
N GLY A 102 -5.21 -16.07 1.00
CA GLY A 102 -4.21 -16.76 0.16
C GLY A 102 -4.67 -17.14 -1.25
N CYS A 103 -5.95 -16.95 -1.56
CA CYS A 103 -6.54 -17.40 -2.82
C CYS A 103 -6.48 -16.34 -3.92
N LEU A 104 -6.39 -15.04 -3.62
CA LEU A 104 -6.33 -14.00 -4.65
C LEU A 104 -4.97 -14.01 -5.37
N ALA A 105 -4.98 -14.21 -6.68
CA ALA A 105 -3.78 -14.24 -7.52
C ALA A 105 -3.28 -12.82 -7.85
N ASP A 106 -4.21 -11.91 -8.13
CA ASP A 106 -3.96 -10.53 -8.56
C ASP A 106 -4.90 -9.54 -7.85
N GLN A 107 -4.73 -8.25 -8.14
CA GLN A 107 -5.59 -7.19 -7.61
C GLN A 107 -7.01 -7.27 -8.18
N LEU A 108 -7.98 -6.84 -7.38
CA LEU A 108 -9.40 -6.88 -7.74
C LEU A 108 -9.76 -5.78 -8.74
N ILE A 109 -10.65 -6.14 -9.67
CA ILE A 109 -11.23 -5.23 -10.65
C ILE A 109 -12.68 -4.97 -10.25
N LEU A 110 -13.01 -3.72 -9.98
CA LEU A 110 -14.34 -3.26 -9.58
C LEU A 110 -14.99 -2.53 -10.74
N LYS A 111 -16.22 -2.94 -11.07
CA LYS A 111 -17.01 -2.27 -12.12
C LYS A 111 -18.36 -1.88 -11.54
N ARG A 112 -18.74 -0.62 -11.71
CA ARG A 112 -20.10 -0.14 -11.39
C ARG A 112 -20.84 0.11 -12.69
N ARG A 113 -21.98 -0.55 -12.87
CA ARG A 113 -22.85 -0.41 -14.04
C ARG A 113 -24.27 -0.15 -13.55
N ALA A 114 -24.75 1.07 -13.75
CA ALA A 114 -25.98 1.54 -13.12
C ALA A 114 -25.93 1.26 -11.59
N ASN A 115 -26.99 0.66 -11.03
CA ASN A 115 -27.03 0.26 -9.62
C ASN A 115 -26.27 -1.04 -9.31
N GLN A 116 -25.74 -1.74 -10.32
CA GLN A 116 -25.05 -3.02 -10.10
C GLN A 116 -23.57 -2.84 -9.82
N LEU A 117 -23.08 -3.54 -8.80
CA LEU A 117 -21.67 -3.62 -8.47
C LEU A 117 -21.13 -5.00 -8.86
N GLU A 118 -20.18 -5.03 -9.78
CA GLU A 118 -19.52 -6.24 -10.24
C GLU A 118 -18.10 -6.32 -9.71
N ILE A 119 -17.81 -7.38 -8.96
CA ILE A 119 -16.49 -7.67 -8.40
C ILE A 119 -15.86 -8.77 -9.24
N CYS A 120 -14.80 -8.45 -9.97
CA CYS A 120 -14.04 -9.43 -10.75
C CYS A 120 -12.73 -9.77 -10.01
N ALA A 121 -12.51 -11.06 -9.74
CA ALA A 121 -11.33 -11.54 -9.04
C ALA A 121 -10.66 -12.70 -9.77
N LEU A 122 -9.32 -12.64 -9.87
CA LEU A 122 -8.49 -13.76 -10.28
C LEU A 122 -8.06 -14.56 -9.04
N VAL A 123 -8.37 -15.86 -9.05
CA VAL A 123 -8.27 -16.72 -7.86
C VAL A 123 -7.46 -17.98 -8.15
N LEU A 124 -6.62 -18.38 -7.20
CA LEU A 124 -5.84 -19.61 -7.21
C LEU A 124 -6.69 -20.81 -6.80
N ARG A 125 -6.39 -21.98 -7.36
CA ARG A 125 -7.09 -23.24 -7.09
C ARG A 125 -6.66 -23.90 -5.78
N GLN A 126 -6.61 -23.14 -4.69
CA GLN A 126 -6.19 -23.64 -3.36
C GLN A 126 -7.34 -24.28 -2.56
N LEU A 127 -8.57 -23.80 -2.77
CA LEU A 127 -9.76 -24.29 -2.07
C LEU A 127 -10.60 -25.20 -2.98
N PRO A 128 -11.35 -26.15 -2.42
CA PRO A 128 -12.31 -26.93 -3.19
C PRO A 128 -13.49 -26.06 -3.66
N ALA A 129 -14.07 -26.43 -4.82
CA ALA A 129 -15.10 -25.63 -5.49
C ALA A 129 -16.32 -25.32 -4.61
N HIS A 130 -16.79 -26.26 -3.79
CA HIS A 130 -17.96 -26.05 -2.93
C HIS A 130 -17.76 -24.90 -1.92
N LYS A 131 -16.54 -24.70 -1.41
CA LYS A 131 -16.22 -23.55 -0.53
C LYS A 131 -16.21 -22.24 -1.31
N PHE A 132 -15.76 -22.24 -2.56
CA PHE A 132 -15.85 -21.05 -3.40
C PHE A 132 -17.30 -20.65 -3.63
N TYR A 133 -18.17 -21.58 -4.02
CA TYR A 133 -19.60 -21.28 -4.20
C TYR A 133 -20.26 -20.76 -2.91
N PHE A 134 -19.91 -21.35 -1.76
CA PHE A 134 -20.37 -20.84 -0.47
C PHE A 134 -19.92 -19.40 -0.22
N LEU A 135 -18.62 -19.10 -0.39
CA LEU A 135 -18.08 -17.75 -0.18
C LEU A 135 -18.63 -16.74 -1.19
N VAL A 136 -18.88 -17.15 -2.43
CA VAL A 136 -19.57 -16.32 -3.44
C VAL A 136 -20.98 -15.97 -2.96
N GLY A 137 -21.80 -16.96 -2.58
CA GLY A 137 -23.15 -16.67 -2.08
C GLY A 137 -23.16 -15.82 -0.81
N TYR A 138 -22.24 -16.10 0.12
CA TYR A 138 -22.07 -15.32 1.35
C TYR A 138 -21.72 -13.85 1.07
N SER A 139 -20.75 -13.62 0.19
CA SER A 139 -20.30 -12.26 -0.13
C SER A 139 -21.32 -11.48 -0.96
N GLU A 140 -21.96 -12.10 -1.97
CA GLU A 140 -23.00 -11.46 -2.77
C GLU A 140 -24.19 -11.03 -1.90
N THR A 141 -24.67 -11.91 -1.02
CA THR A 141 -25.79 -11.61 -0.12
C THR A 141 -25.43 -10.53 0.90
N LEU A 142 -24.31 -10.68 1.63
CA LEU A 142 -23.88 -9.71 2.64
C LEU A 142 -23.67 -8.33 2.03
N LEU A 143 -22.92 -8.24 0.93
CA LEU A 143 -22.61 -6.97 0.30
C LEU A 143 -23.86 -6.32 -0.30
N SER A 144 -24.80 -7.11 -0.84
CA SER A 144 -26.06 -6.58 -1.33
C SER A 144 -26.92 -5.99 -0.21
N HIS A 145 -26.97 -6.66 0.95
CA HIS A 145 -27.68 -6.14 2.12
C HIS A 145 -26.99 -4.94 2.77
N PHE A 146 -25.66 -4.86 2.72
CA PHE A 146 -24.87 -3.77 3.30
C PHE A 146 -24.98 -2.49 2.45
N TYR A 147 -24.73 -2.59 1.14
CA TYR A 147 -24.75 -1.45 0.22
C TYR A 147 -26.11 -1.15 -0.40
N LYS A 148 -27.13 -1.99 -0.15
CA LYS A 148 -28.49 -1.85 -0.70
C LYS A 148 -28.51 -1.85 -2.24
N CYS A 149 -27.55 -2.51 -2.87
CA CYS A 149 -27.42 -2.61 -4.31
C CYS A 149 -27.16 -4.07 -4.73
N PRO A 150 -27.56 -4.49 -5.94
CA PRO A 150 -27.26 -5.84 -6.41
C PRO A 150 -25.76 -6.00 -6.66
N VAL A 151 -25.13 -6.90 -5.89
CA VAL A 151 -23.71 -7.23 -6.04
C VAL A 151 -23.57 -8.57 -6.75
N ARG A 152 -22.69 -8.62 -7.76
CA ARG A 152 -22.35 -9.85 -8.48
C ARG A 152 -20.85 -10.10 -8.47
N LEU A 153 -20.45 -11.32 -8.17
CA LEU A 153 -19.06 -11.69 -8.01
C LEU A 153 -18.64 -12.67 -9.12
N HIS A 154 -17.65 -12.26 -9.89
CA HIS A 154 -17.09 -13.01 -11.01
C HIS A 154 -15.70 -13.55 -10.64
N LEU A 155 -15.59 -14.86 -10.49
CA LEU A 155 -14.33 -15.55 -10.22
C LEU A 155 -13.76 -16.17 -11.49
N GLN A 156 -12.49 -15.91 -11.75
CA GLN A 156 -11.72 -16.62 -12.76
C GLN A 156 -10.58 -17.38 -12.07
N THR A 157 -10.57 -18.71 -12.21
CA THR A 157 -9.55 -19.55 -11.59
C THR A 157 -8.29 -19.64 -12.44
N VAL A 158 -7.12 -19.55 -11.80
CA VAL A 158 -5.81 -19.66 -12.42
C VAL A 158 -5.00 -20.72 -11.64
N PRO A 159 -4.21 -21.58 -12.30
CA PRO A 159 -3.41 -22.59 -11.61
C PRO A 159 -2.32 -21.99 -10.70
N SER A 160 -1.67 -20.91 -11.14
CA SER A 160 -0.59 -20.23 -10.42
C SER A 160 -0.65 -18.73 -10.65
N LYS A 161 0.04 -17.93 -9.82
CA LYS A 161 0.12 -16.46 -10.02
C LYS A 161 0.76 -16.16 -11.38
N VAL A 162 0.13 -15.29 -12.17
CA VAL A 162 0.57 -14.99 -13.55
C VAL A 162 1.81 -14.12 -13.50
N VAL A 163 2.95 -14.66 -13.94
CA VAL A 163 4.22 -13.95 -13.97
C VAL A 163 4.36 -13.22 -15.31
N TYR A 164 4.62 -11.91 -15.26
CA TYR A 164 4.88 -11.11 -16.46
C TYR A 164 6.38 -11.02 -16.75
N LYS A 165 7.18 -10.71 -15.73
CA LYS A 165 8.64 -10.66 -15.82
C LYS A 165 9.29 -10.92 -14.47
N TYR A 166 10.58 -11.23 -14.51
CA TYR A 166 11.42 -11.35 -13.32
C TYR A 166 12.28 -10.10 -13.15
N ILE A 167 12.37 -9.61 -11.92
CA ILE A 167 13.02 -8.34 -11.53
C ILE A 167 14.08 -8.59 -10.44
#